data_AF-A0A8B9TX65-F1
#
_entry.id   AF-A0A8B9TX65-F1
#
_cell.length_a   1.000
_cell.length_b   1.000
_cell.length_c   1.000
_cell.angle_alpha   90.00
_cell.angle_beta   90.00
_cell.angle_gamma   90.00
#
_symmetry.space_group_name_H-M   'P 1'
#
loop_
_entity.id
_entity.type
_entity.pdbx_description
1 polymer ?
#
loop_
_entity_poly.entity_id
_entity_poly.type
_entity_poly.pdbx_seq_one_letter_code
_entity_poly.pdbx_strand_id
1 'polypeptide(L)'
;MGGAALALLLLVAVAEEPCAAQYEEYSVRGFPAAALEPLQRAYARALAQYAGAHWAESARELEASLRLHRLLRDSEAHCHRRCAAEGDPAEDPLAEGDPAEWEWERELQLFGRLLRRAGCLRACKRGLPVFQLRYPPAQTLRDFQRRLPYQYLHYALFKSNKIEKAVSAAHTFLQKNPKHEMTLKYLNYYRTMVDVDEYLVDLEAQPYEPIFVRSVKLYNNGDFRSSAADMEQALAEYYKAYEDCLAGCEGAYELQEFKDFYPAIADHFVSVLQCKVDCETELTPNVGGYFVEKFVATMYHYLQFAYYKLNDVRDAVRSVSSYMLFDPDDAVMQQNLVYYRFHRERWHLQEEDFEPRPEAVRYYNRTAAQKKMLDFARQYLQADDEMEVDDGEEPDPRDLPSDGEFEGEG
;
A
#
# COMPACT_ATOMS: atom_id res chain seq x y z
N MET A 1 51.97 -20.96 -46.85
CA MET A 1 52.55 -20.26 -45.69
C MET A 1 51.61 -19.14 -45.31
N GLY A 2 51.03 -19.20 -44.09
CA GLY A 2 50.21 -18.15 -43.43
C GLY A 2 48.89 -17.80 -44.12
N GLY A 3 47.68 -18.04 -43.61
CA GLY A 3 47.26 -18.07 -42.21
C GLY A 3 46.72 -16.69 -41.81
N ALA A 4 45.41 -16.49 -41.90
CA ALA A 4 44.63 -15.56 -41.07
C ALA A 4 43.14 -15.75 -41.37
N ALA A 5 42.49 -16.53 -40.52
CA ALA A 5 41.06 -16.77 -40.54
C ALA A 5 40.27 -15.50 -40.16
N LEU A 6 39.14 -15.27 -40.84
CA LEU A 6 38.11 -14.34 -40.38
C LEU A 6 37.56 -14.81 -39.04
N ALA A 7 37.94 -14.14 -37.95
CA ALA A 7 37.28 -14.29 -36.66
C ALA A 7 36.06 -13.37 -36.63
N LEU A 8 34.88 -13.98 -36.75
CA LEU A 8 33.60 -13.38 -36.46
C LEU A 8 33.58 -13.06 -34.95
N LEU A 9 33.65 -11.79 -34.59
CA LEU A 9 33.41 -11.32 -33.22
C LEU A 9 31.91 -11.42 -32.94
N LEU A 10 31.48 -12.61 -32.50
CA LEU A 10 30.24 -12.79 -31.75
C LEU A 10 30.42 -12.10 -30.40
N LEU A 11 30.02 -10.82 -30.33
CA LEU A 11 29.68 -10.16 -29.08
C LEU A 11 28.48 -10.90 -28.49
N VAL A 12 28.74 -11.91 -27.67
CA VAL A 12 27.77 -12.44 -26.73
C VAL A 12 27.52 -11.31 -25.74
N ALA A 13 26.47 -10.53 -25.98
CA ALA A 13 25.86 -9.71 -24.96
C ALA A 13 25.38 -10.70 -23.89
N VAL A 14 26.17 -10.85 -22.83
CA VAL A 14 25.65 -11.38 -21.56
C VAL A 14 24.69 -10.30 -21.10
N ALA A 15 23.42 -10.46 -21.48
CA ALA A 15 22.35 -9.77 -20.78
C ALA A 15 22.47 -10.24 -19.34
N GLU A 16 22.95 -9.38 -18.45
CA GLU A 16 22.66 -9.49 -17.04
C GLU A 16 21.14 -9.56 -16.95
N GLU A 17 20.59 -10.76 -16.76
CA GLU A 17 19.19 -10.90 -16.44
C GLU A 17 18.98 -10.09 -15.15
N PRO A 18 18.14 -9.04 -15.17
CA PRO A 18 17.76 -8.42 -13.92
C PRO A 18 17.14 -9.54 -13.09
N CYS A 19 17.59 -9.66 -11.84
CA CYS A 19 17.07 -10.62 -10.89
C CYS A 19 15.56 -10.40 -10.79
N ALA A 20 14.80 -11.16 -11.58
CA ALA A 20 13.38 -11.00 -11.70
C ALA A 20 12.82 -11.44 -10.35
N ALA A 21 12.21 -10.50 -9.61
CA ALA A 21 11.23 -10.87 -8.61
C ALA A 21 10.28 -11.88 -9.27
N GLN A 22 9.84 -12.89 -8.53
CA GLN A 22 9.22 -14.12 -9.05
C GLN A 22 7.87 -13.84 -9.77
N TYR A 23 7.94 -13.24 -10.96
CA TYR A 23 6.83 -12.99 -11.87
C TYR A 23 6.68 -14.24 -12.71
N GLU A 24 5.82 -15.15 -12.26
CA GLU A 24 5.16 -15.99 -13.24
C GLU A 24 4.33 -15.08 -14.14
N GLU A 25 4.57 -15.12 -15.45
CA GLU A 25 3.63 -14.53 -16.40
C GLU A 25 2.31 -15.31 -16.29
N TYR A 26 1.36 -14.77 -15.54
CA TYR A 26 0.00 -15.30 -15.48
C TYR A 26 -1.01 -14.21 -15.83
N SER A 27 -2.12 -14.64 -16.44
CA SER A 27 -3.28 -13.79 -16.65
C SER A 27 -4.27 -14.01 -15.51
N VAL A 28 -4.84 -12.93 -14.95
CA VAL A 28 -5.92 -13.01 -13.96
C VAL A 28 -7.12 -13.85 -14.44
N ARG A 29 -7.31 -13.98 -15.75
CA ARG A 29 -8.33 -14.85 -16.38
C ARG A 29 -7.84 -16.27 -16.68
N GLY A 30 -6.53 -16.42 -16.92
CA GLY A 30 -5.91 -17.65 -17.40
C GLY A 30 -5.13 -18.41 -16.33
N PHE A 31 -5.43 -18.19 -15.04
CA PHE A 31 -4.70 -18.86 -13.96
C PHE A 31 -4.93 -20.39 -14.01
N PRO A 32 -3.89 -21.23 -13.83
CA PRO A 32 -4.01 -22.68 -13.97
C PRO A 32 -5.05 -23.28 -13.02
N ALA A 33 -6.06 -23.97 -13.56
CA ALA A 33 -7.15 -24.53 -12.76
C ALA A 33 -6.68 -25.51 -11.67
N ALA A 34 -5.62 -26.28 -11.94
CA ALA A 34 -5.04 -27.22 -10.98
C ALA A 34 -4.34 -26.53 -9.79
N ALA A 35 -3.99 -25.25 -9.93
CA ALA A 35 -3.36 -24.45 -8.88
C ALA A 35 -4.37 -23.60 -8.09
N LEU A 36 -5.65 -23.60 -8.47
CA LEU A 36 -6.71 -22.85 -7.80
C LEU A 36 -7.25 -23.60 -6.59
N GLU A 37 -7.17 -22.97 -5.42
CA GLU A 37 -7.85 -23.39 -4.21
C GLU A 37 -8.06 -22.20 -3.26
N PRO A 38 -8.94 -22.27 -2.26
CA PRO A 38 -9.13 -21.17 -1.32
C PRO A 38 -7.83 -20.82 -0.58
N LEU A 39 -7.43 -19.54 -0.62
CA LEU A 39 -6.17 -19.04 -0.05
C LEU A 39 -5.97 -19.49 1.40
N GLN A 40 -6.99 -19.32 2.25
CA GLN A 40 -6.92 -19.70 3.66
C GLN A 40 -6.67 -21.20 3.86
N ARG A 41 -7.20 -22.06 2.98
CA ARG A 41 -6.97 -23.51 3.05
C ARG A 41 -5.54 -23.86 2.66
N ALA A 42 -5.01 -23.25 1.59
CA ALA A 42 -3.63 -23.44 1.16
C ALA A 42 -2.65 -23.02 2.27
N TYR A 43 -2.87 -21.82 2.84
CA TYR A 43 -2.01 -21.28 3.88
C TYR A 43 -2.06 -22.11 5.18
N ALA A 44 -3.26 -22.47 5.65
CA ALA A 44 -3.39 -23.32 6.85
C ALA A 44 -2.74 -24.69 6.68
N ARG A 45 -2.84 -25.30 5.49
CA ARG A 45 -2.17 -26.57 5.17
C ARG A 45 -0.64 -26.41 5.23
N ALA A 46 -0.12 -25.33 4.66
CA ALA A 46 1.31 -25.04 4.65
C ALA A 46 1.89 -24.89 6.07
N LEU A 47 1.14 -24.25 6.98
CA LEU A 47 1.49 -24.12 8.39
C LEU A 47 1.39 -25.44 9.16
N ALA A 48 0.41 -26.30 8.83
CA ALA A 48 0.33 -27.64 9.41
C ALA A 48 1.54 -28.50 9.02
N GLN A 49 1.98 -28.43 7.75
CA GLN A 49 3.20 -29.08 7.30
C GLN A 49 4.45 -28.53 8.02
N TYR A 50 4.49 -27.21 8.22
CA TYR A 50 5.56 -26.56 8.97
C TYR A 50 5.65 -27.07 10.42
N ALA A 51 4.51 -27.13 11.12
CA ALA A 51 4.42 -27.63 12.49
C ALA A 51 4.81 -29.12 12.59
N GLY A 52 4.50 -29.90 11.55
CA GLY A 52 4.90 -31.30 11.43
C GLY A 52 6.35 -31.52 10.97
N ALA A 53 7.15 -30.45 10.79
CA ALA A 53 8.52 -30.51 10.28
C ALA A 53 8.67 -31.10 8.86
N HIS A 54 7.61 -31.09 8.05
CA HIS A 54 7.64 -31.45 6.63
C HIS A 54 8.08 -30.24 5.79
N TRP A 55 9.38 -29.93 5.85
CA TRP A 55 9.92 -28.65 5.36
C TRP A 55 9.73 -28.43 3.85
N ALA A 56 9.92 -29.48 3.03
CA ALA A 56 9.83 -29.37 1.58
C ALA A 56 8.38 -29.14 1.13
N GLU A 57 7.44 -29.86 1.73
CA GLU A 57 6.00 -29.73 1.50
C GLU A 57 5.50 -28.37 1.98
N SER A 58 5.90 -27.94 3.18
CA SER A 58 5.56 -26.63 3.72
C SER A 58 6.03 -25.50 2.81
N ALA A 59 7.29 -25.54 2.35
CA ALA A 59 7.81 -24.52 1.43
C ALA A 59 6.99 -24.46 0.12
N ARG A 60 6.67 -25.62 -0.48
CA ARG A 60 5.87 -25.68 -1.71
C ARG A 60 4.46 -25.11 -1.52
N GLU A 61 3.83 -25.40 -0.39
CA GLU A 61 2.48 -24.92 -0.10
C GLU A 61 2.46 -23.43 0.27
N LEU A 62 3.50 -22.92 0.96
CA LEU A 62 3.68 -21.50 1.21
C LEU A 62 3.84 -20.73 -0.12
N GLU A 63 4.70 -21.20 -1.02
CA GLU A 63 4.86 -20.63 -2.37
C GLU A 63 3.52 -20.63 -3.15
N ALA A 64 2.75 -21.73 -3.09
CA ALA A 64 1.43 -21.80 -3.71
C ALA A 64 0.44 -20.78 -3.10
N SER A 65 0.44 -20.63 -1.78
CA SER A 65 -0.42 -19.66 -1.08
C SER A 65 -0.06 -18.20 -1.45
N LEU A 66 1.23 -17.88 -1.59
CA LEU A 66 1.71 -16.57 -2.06
C LEU A 66 1.20 -16.26 -3.47
N ARG A 67 1.26 -17.24 -4.39
CA ARG A 67 0.72 -17.09 -5.75
C ARG A 67 -0.80 -16.83 -5.75
N LEU A 68 -1.55 -17.55 -4.91
CA LEU A 68 -3.00 -17.34 -4.76
C LEU A 68 -3.34 -15.95 -4.20
N HIS A 69 -2.54 -15.46 -3.24
CA HIS A 69 -2.70 -14.12 -2.69
C HIS A 69 -2.44 -13.02 -3.74
N ARG A 70 -1.38 -13.16 -4.54
CA ARG A 70 -1.10 -12.24 -5.67
C ARG A 70 -2.24 -12.26 -6.69
N LEU A 71 -2.72 -13.44 -7.07
CA LEU A 71 -3.86 -13.58 -7.98
C LEU A 71 -5.09 -12.85 -7.46
N LEU A 72 -5.40 -12.99 -6.17
CA LEU A 72 -6.52 -12.30 -5.54
C LEU A 72 -6.34 -10.78 -5.62
N ARG A 73 -5.20 -10.27 -5.13
CA ARG A 73 -4.87 -8.83 -5.14
C ARG A 73 -4.93 -8.24 -6.54
N ASP A 74 -4.30 -8.88 -7.51
CA ASP A 74 -4.23 -8.39 -8.89
C ASP A 74 -5.60 -8.44 -9.58
N SER A 75 -6.44 -9.43 -9.25
CA SER A 75 -7.83 -9.53 -9.72
C SER A 75 -8.74 -8.46 -9.12
N GLU A 76 -8.52 -8.09 -7.86
CA GLU A 76 -9.21 -6.97 -7.21
C GLU A 76 -8.83 -5.66 -7.90
N ALA A 77 -7.53 -5.35 -7.99
CA ALA A 77 -7.04 -4.16 -8.67
C ALA A 77 -7.58 -4.06 -10.11
N HIS A 78 -7.60 -5.17 -10.85
CA HIS A 78 -8.18 -5.21 -12.20
C HIS A 78 -9.64 -4.76 -12.24
N CYS A 79 -10.49 -5.31 -11.37
CA CYS A 79 -11.91 -4.98 -11.36
C CYS A 79 -12.17 -3.55 -10.85
N HIS A 80 -11.47 -3.13 -9.80
CA HIS A 80 -11.65 -1.79 -9.24
C HIS A 80 -11.19 -0.69 -10.21
N ARG A 81 -10.05 -0.87 -10.91
CA ARG A 81 -9.62 0.07 -11.96
C ARG A 81 -10.62 0.19 -13.09
N ARG A 82 -11.12 -0.94 -13.60
CA ARG A 82 -12.13 -0.94 -14.67
C ARG A 82 -13.39 -0.21 -14.24
N CYS A 83 -13.89 -0.47 -13.05
CA CYS A 83 -15.14 0.12 -12.55
C CYS A 83 -14.98 1.56 -12.04
N ALA A 84 -13.76 2.01 -11.75
CA ALA A 84 -13.50 3.42 -11.46
C ALA A 84 -13.60 4.28 -12.74
N ALA A 85 -13.11 3.77 -13.89
CA ALA A 85 -13.15 4.49 -15.17
C ALA A 85 -14.57 4.61 -15.77
N GLU A 86 -15.47 3.67 -15.46
CA GLU A 86 -16.88 3.71 -15.89
C GLU A 86 -17.77 4.61 -14.99
N GLY A 87 -17.20 5.20 -13.94
CA GLY A 87 -17.91 5.90 -12.87
C GLY A 87 -18.09 7.41 -13.04
N ASP A 88 -17.49 8.03 -14.07
CA ASP A 88 -17.65 9.46 -14.40
C ASP A 88 -18.57 9.63 -15.62
N PRO A 89 -19.91 9.56 -15.46
CA PRO A 89 -20.76 10.32 -16.37
C PRO A 89 -20.48 11.81 -16.11
N ALA A 90 -20.35 12.58 -17.20
CA ALA A 90 -20.31 14.04 -17.14
C ALA A 90 -21.34 14.54 -16.14
N GLU A 91 -20.91 15.37 -15.19
CA GLU A 91 -21.80 16.01 -14.23
C GLU A 91 -22.95 16.66 -15.03
N ASP A 92 -24.19 16.20 -14.82
CA ASP A 92 -25.32 17.06 -15.10
C ASP A 92 -25.13 18.26 -14.16
N PRO A 93 -25.06 19.50 -14.67
CA PRO A 93 -24.92 20.67 -13.82
C PRO A 93 -26.03 20.61 -12.79
N LEU A 94 -25.66 20.48 -11.51
CA LEU A 94 -26.59 20.62 -10.40
C LEU A 94 -27.37 21.90 -10.67
N ALA A 95 -28.69 21.78 -10.85
CA ALA A 95 -29.54 22.92 -11.11
C ALA A 95 -29.28 23.99 -10.03
N GLU A 96 -29.09 25.24 -10.44
CA GLU A 96 -28.96 26.38 -9.53
C GLU A 96 -30.24 26.48 -8.69
N GLY A 97 -30.22 25.87 -7.51
CA GLY A 97 -31.32 25.81 -6.54
C GLY A 97 -30.77 25.84 -5.11
N ASP A 98 -31.61 26.23 -4.16
CA ASP A 98 -31.22 26.43 -2.77
C ASP A 98 -30.66 25.13 -2.16
N PRO A 99 -29.43 25.11 -1.59
CA PRO A 99 -28.81 23.90 -1.08
C PRO A 99 -29.64 23.13 -0.05
N ALA A 100 -30.60 23.75 0.62
CA ALA A 100 -31.44 23.11 1.63
C ALA A 100 -32.65 22.33 1.05
N GLU A 101 -33.07 22.57 -0.18
CA GLU A 101 -34.39 22.10 -0.63
C GLU A 101 -34.45 20.61 -1.01
N TRP A 102 -33.31 19.91 -1.18
CA TRP A 102 -33.31 18.54 -1.71
C TRP A 102 -32.17 17.64 -1.16
N GLU A 103 -31.96 17.59 0.16
CA GLU A 103 -30.96 16.71 0.79
C GLU A 103 -31.12 15.22 0.40
N TRP A 104 -32.36 14.74 0.35
CA TRP A 104 -32.69 13.38 -0.06
C TRP A 104 -32.32 13.08 -1.51
N GLU A 105 -32.34 14.07 -2.42
CA GLU A 105 -31.91 13.87 -3.81
C GLU A 105 -30.41 13.64 -3.90
N ARG A 106 -29.62 14.44 -3.17
CA ARG A 106 -28.15 14.27 -3.11
C ARG A 106 -27.78 12.91 -2.54
N GLU A 107 -28.50 12.46 -1.52
CA GLU A 107 -28.34 11.14 -0.95
C GLU A 107 -28.68 10.03 -1.97
N LEU A 108 -29.83 10.11 -2.65
CA LEU A 108 -30.20 9.15 -3.68
C LEU A 108 -29.20 9.13 -4.84
N GLN A 109 -28.66 10.28 -5.25
CA GLN A 109 -27.60 10.36 -6.26
C GLN A 109 -26.31 9.68 -5.79
N LEU A 110 -25.92 9.87 -4.52
CA LEU A 110 -24.76 9.20 -3.92
C LEU A 110 -24.95 7.67 -3.91
N PHE A 111 -26.07 7.18 -3.41
CA PHE A 111 -26.36 5.74 -3.41
C PHE A 111 -26.54 5.19 -4.83
N GLY A 112 -27.08 5.97 -5.76
CA GLY A 112 -27.15 5.60 -7.17
C GLY A 112 -25.76 5.35 -7.77
N ARG A 113 -24.77 6.22 -7.49
CA ARG A 113 -23.37 6.02 -7.88
C ARG A 113 -22.78 4.77 -7.24
N LEU A 114 -23.01 4.58 -5.94
CA LEU A 114 -22.56 3.40 -5.19
C LEU A 114 -23.11 2.10 -5.81
N LEU A 115 -24.42 2.04 -6.08
CA LEU A 115 -25.08 0.87 -6.66
C LEU A 115 -24.56 0.55 -8.06
N ARG A 116 -24.32 1.56 -8.91
CA ARG A 116 -23.70 1.36 -10.23
C ARG A 116 -22.30 0.75 -10.12
N ARG A 117 -21.45 1.30 -9.26
CA ARG A 117 -20.09 0.77 -9.02
C ARG A 117 -20.13 -0.66 -8.47
N ALA A 118 -21.01 -0.93 -7.51
CA ALA A 118 -21.22 -2.27 -6.96
C ALA A 118 -21.70 -3.26 -8.05
N GLY A 119 -22.61 -2.84 -8.93
CA GLY A 119 -23.05 -3.63 -10.08
C GLY A 119 -21.91 -4.00 -11.02
N CYS A 120 -21.06 -3.03 -11.39
CA CYS A 120 -19.87 -3.24 -12.20
C CYS A 120 -18.90 -4.23 -11.54
N LEU A 121 -18.56 -4.01 -10.26
CA LEU A 121 -17.65 -4.88 -9.52
C LEU A 121 -18.18 -6.32 -9.46
N ARG A 122 -19.48 -6.51 -9.18
CA ARG A 122 -20.10 -7.84 -9.19
C ARG A 122 -20.03 -8.50 -10.57
N ALA A 123 -20.20 -7.75 -11.66
CA ALA A 123 -20.09 -8.28 -13.02
C ALA A 123 -18.65 -8.67 -13.35
N CYS A 124 -17.68 -7.83 -13.00
CA CYS A 124 -16.26 -8.11 -13.22
C CYS A 124 -15.78 -9.31 -12.40
N LYS A 125 -16.06 -9.33 -11.09
CA LYS A 125 -15.63 -10.41 -10.18
C LYS A 125 -16.21 -11.77 -10.58
N ARG A 126 -17.46 -11.81 -11.10
CA ARG A 126 -18.06 -13.04 -11.66
C ARG A 126 -17.27 -13.65 -12.82
N GLY A 127 -16.53 -12.83 -13.57
CA GLY A 127 -15.73 -13.28 -14.71
C GLY A 127 -14.34 -13.80 -14.36
N LEU A 128 -13.92 -13.77 -13.09
CA LEU A 128 -12.57 -14.15 -12.67
C LEU A 128 -12.61 -15.37 -11.73
N PRO A 129 -11.73 -16.37 -11.94
CA PRO A 129 -11.80 -17.64 -11.23
C PRO A 129 -11.50 -17.52 -9.73
N VAL A 130 -10.66 -16.57 -9.32
CA VAL A 130 -10.28 -16.39 -7.91
C VAL A 130 -11.46 -16.01 -7.01
N PHE A 131 -12.46 -15.31 -7.56
CA PHE A 131 -13.67 -14.91 -6.82
C PHE A 131 -14.77 -15.98 -6.82
N GLN A 132 -14.55 -17.12 -7.48
CA GLN A 132 -15.42 -18.30 -7.36
C GLN A 132 -15.04 -19.16 -6.15
N LEU A 133 -13.93 -18.84 -5.49
CA LEU A 133 -13.44 -19.49 -4.29
C LEU A 133 -13.91 -18.74 -3.05
N ARG A 134 -13.87 -19.42 -1.89
CA ARG A 134 -14.16 -18.76 -0.60
C ARG A 134 -13.15 -17.65 -0.35
N TYR A 135 -13.65 -16.44 -0.10
CA TYR A 135 -12.84 -15.28 0.21
C TYR A 135 -12.05 -15.50 1.52
N PRO A 136 -10.77 -15.11 1.61
CA PRO A 136 -9.96 -15.30 2.80
C PRO A 136 -10.44 -14.42 3.98
N PRO A 137 -10.34 -14.91 5.23
CA PRO A 137 -10.56 -14.08 6.41
C PRO A 137 -9.62 -12.87 6.46
N ALA A 138 -10.06 -11.80 7.13
CA ALA A 138 -9.26 -10.58 7.28
C ALA A 138 -7.88 -10.83 7.91
N GLN A 139 -7.79 -11.74 8.89
CA GLN A 139 -6.52 -12.10 9.52
C GLN A 139 -5.52 -12.69 8.51
N THR A 140 -5.99 -13.51 7.57
CA THR A 140 -5.15 -14.10 6.54
C THR A 140 -4.59 -13.00 5.64
N LEU A 141 -5.41 -12.05 5.20
CA LEU A 141 -4.93 -10.91 4.40
C LEU A 141 -3.89 -10.09 5.19
N ARG A 142 -4.12 -9.83 6.48
CA ARG A 142 -3.16 -9.14 7.35
C ARG A 142 -1.82 -9.88 7.47
N ASP A 143 -1.84 -11.20 7.58
CA ASP A 143 -0.61 -12.02 7.62
C ASP A 143 0.21 -11.85 6.34
N PHE A 144 -0.45 -11.86 5.17
CA PHE A 144 0.22 -11.68 3.89
C PHE A 144 0.71 -10.25 3.67
N GLN A 145 -0.06 -9.23 4.08
CA GLN A 145 0.37 -7.82 4.06
C GLN A 145 1.63 -7.61 4.90
N ARG A 146 1.71 -8.26 6.07
CA ARG A 146 2.90 -8.27 6.95
C ARG A 146 4.02 -9.18 6.47
N ARG A 147 3.84 -9.83 5.31
CA ARG A 147 4.77 -10.81 4.71
C ARG A 147 5.06 -12.01 5.62
N LEU A 148 4.18 -12.32 6.57
CA LEU A 148 4.36 -13.42 7.52
C LEU A 148 4.61 -14.80 6.86
N PRO A 149 4.00 -15.16 5.71
CA PRO A 149 4.35 -16.40 5.02
C PRO A 149 5.84 -16.53 4.69
N TYR A 150 6.54 -15.41 4.46
CA TYR A 150 7.98 -15.41 4.19
C TYR A 150 8.83 -15.75 5.43
N GLN A 151 8.34 -15.43 6.64
CA GLN A 151 8.97 -15.85 7.89
C GLN A 151 9.03 -17.39 7.98
N TYR A 152 7.92 -18.06 7.67
CA TYR A 152 7.89 -19.53 7.65
C TYR A 152 8.67 -20.09 6.47
N LEU A 153 8.54 -19.46 5.29
CA LEU A 153 9.12 -19.94 4.05
C LEU A 153 10.66 -19.96 4.12
N HIS A 154 11.29 -18.93 4.65
CA HIS A 154 12.76 -18.89 4.71
C HIS A 154 13.32 -20.04 5.57
N TYR A 155 12.67 -20.33 6.70
CA TYR A 155 13.12 -21.42 7.57
C TYR A 155 12.88 -22.80 6.93
N ALA A 156 11.70 -23.01 6.33
CA ALA A 156 11.39 -24.25 5.61
C ALA A 156 12.36 -24.50 4.43
N LEU A 157 12.70 -23.47 3.67
CA LEU A 157 13.69 -23.54 2.58
C LEU A 157 15.09 -23.86 3.11
N PHE A 158 15.51 -23.21 4.19
CA PHE A 158 16.79 -23.49 4.84
C PHE A 158 16.87 -24.96 5.30
N LYS A 159 15.85 -25.46 5.98
CA LYS A 159 15.77 -26.87 6.43
C LYS A 159 15.70 -27.87 5.27
N SER A 160 15.30 -27.41 4.08
CA SER A 160 15.29 -28.18 2.83
C SER A 160 16.57 -28.01 1.99
N ASN A 161 17.64 -27.45 2.57
CA ASN A 161 18.92 -27.19 1.90
C ASN A 161 18.83 -26.27 0.67
N LYS A 162 17.86 -25.34 0.65
CA LYS A 162 17.69 -24.32 -0.40
C LYS A 162 18.07 -22.94 0.17
N ILE A 163 19.34 -22.78 0.53
CA ILE A 163 19.83 -21.63 1.31
C ILE A 163 19.66 -20.32 0.54
N GLU A 164 19.97 -20.28 -0.75
CA GLU A 164 19.83 -19.10 -1.62
C GLU A 164 18.41 -18.54 -1.59
N LYS A 165 17.40 -19.41 -1.79
CA LYS A 165 15.99 -19.01 -1.70
C LYS A 165 15.58 -18.61 -0.27
N ALA A 166 16.18 -19.24 0.74
CA ALA A 166 15.94 -18.86 2.13
C ALA A 166 16.44 -17.44 2.42
N VAL A 167 17.57 -17.02 1.83
CA VAL A 167 18.07 -15.64 1.94
C VAL A 167 17.06 -14.66 1.36
N SER A 168 16.58 -14.90 0.14
CA SER A 168 15.59 -14.01 -0.50
C SER A 168 14.27 -13.95 0.28
N ALA A 169 13.78 -15.09 0.77
CA ALA A 169 12.57 -15.12 1.59
C ALA A 169 12.74 -14.38 2.94
N ALA A 170 13.89 -14.56 3.61
CA ALA A 170 14.20 -13.85 4.85
C ALA A 170 14.30 -12.33 4.61
N HIS A 171 14.98 -11.93 3.53
CA HIS A 171 15.09 -10.53 3.13
C HIS A 171 13.71 -9.92 2.82
N THR A 172 12.88 -10.63 2.04
CA THR A 172 11.50 -10.23 1.72
C THR A 172 10.66 -9.98 2.98
N PHE A 173 10.77 -10.84 4.00
CA PHE A 173 10.08 -10.64 5.28
C PHE A 173 10.59 -9.38 6.02
N LEU A 174 11.90 -9.17 6.05
CA LEU A 174 12.54 -8.05 6.73
C LEU A 174 12.20 -6.70 6.10
N GLN A 175 11.81 -6.64 4.83
CA GLN A 175 11.34 -5.40 4.21
C GLN A 175 10.13 -4.80 4.93
N LYS A 176 9.21 -5.63 5.42
CA LYS A 176 8.07 -5.19 6.25
C LYS A 176 8.34 -5.26 7.75
N ASN A 177 9.37 -6.00 8.17
CA ASN A 177 9.67 -6.26 9.57
C ASN A 177 11.16 -6.00 9.88
N PRO A 178 11.68 -4.76 9.66
CA PRO A 178 13.12 -4.48 9.70
C PRO A 178 13.80 -4.81 11.03
N LYS A 179 13.05 -4.74 12.13
CA LYS A 179 13.54 -4.94 13.50
C LYS A 179 13.33 -6.36 14.02
N HIS A 180 12.89 -7.31 13.19
CA HIS A 180 12.64 -8.68 13.65
C HIS A 180 13.94 -9.43 13.95
N GLU A 181 14.30 -9.50 15.23
CA GLU A 181 15.59 -10.01 15.71
C GLU A 181 15.92 -11.43 15.22
N MET A 182 14.95 -12.33 15.25
CA MET A 182 15.20 -13.74 14.94
C MET A 182 15.54 -13.93 13.47
N THR A 183 14.86 -13.22 12.56
CA THR A 183 15.16 -13.32 11.12
C THR A 183 16.50 -12.65 10.80
N LEU A 184 16.85 -11.54 11.48
CA LEU A 184 18.18 -10.94 11.36
C LEU A 184 19.30 -11.90 11.79
N LYS A 185 19.10 -12.65 12.88
CA LYS A 185 20.04 -13.71 13.32
C LYS A 185 20.18 -14.81 12.27
N TYR A 186 19.08 -15.28 11.67
CA TYR A 186 19.14 -16.26 10.59
C TYR A 186 19.85 -15.72 9.35
N LEU A 187 19.58 -14.48 8.95
CA LEU A 187 20.24 -13.86 7.80
C LEU A 187 21.76 -13.76 8.03
N ASN A 188 22.19 -13.35 9.23
CA ASN A 188 23.60 -13.36 9.64
C ASN A 188 24.22 -14.76 9.59
N TYR A 189 23.46 -15.78 10.00
CA TYR A 189 23.91 -17.17 9.90
C TYR A 189 24.05 -17.61 8.44
N TYR A 190 23.11 -17.24 7.56
CA TYR A 190 23.19 -17.52 6.13
C TYR A 190 24.44 -16.92 5.47
N ARG A 191 24.90 -15.73 5.92
CA ARG A 191 26.16 -15.09 5.47
C ARG A 191 27.39 -15.96 5.66
N THR A 192 27.37 -16.90 6.61
CA THR A 192 28.49 -17.81 6.86
C THR A 192 28.54 -19.00 5.90
N MET A 193 27.47 -19.21 5.13
CA MET A 193 27.30 -20.38 4.25
C MET A 193 27.33 -20.02 2.76
N VAL A 194 26.81 -18.85 2.39
CA VAL A 194 26.74 -18.38 0.99
C VAL A 194 27.08 -16.89 0.93
N ASP A 195 27.49 -16.41 -0.24
CA ASP A 195 27.56 -14.98 -0.50
C ASP A 195 26.14 -14.41 -0.59
N VAL A 196 25.64 -13.91 0.52
CA VAL A 196 24.23 -13.51 0.62
C VAL A 196 23.88 -12.32 -0.25
N ASP A 197 24.85 -11.45 -0.58
CA ASP A 197 24.59 -10.17 -1.23
C ASP A 197 24.03 -10.38 -2.64
N GLU A 198 24.37 -11.50 -3.28
CA GLU A 198 23.79 -11.95 -4.56
C GLU A 198 22.30 -12.37 -4.45
N TYR A 199 21.84 -12.75 -3.25
CA TYR A 199 20.51 -13.34 -3.02
C TYR A 199 19.59 -12.45 -2.16
N LEU A 200 20.01 -11.22 -1.80
CA LEU A 200 19.19 -10.23 -1.11
C LEU A 200 18.16 -9.59 -2.07
N VAL A 201 17.22 -10.42 -2.52
CA VAL A 201 16.16 -10.06 -3.45
C VAL A 201 14.85 -9.98 -2.69
N ASP A 202 14.16 -8.85 -2.79
CA ASP A 202 12.79 -8.74 -2.32
C ASP A 202 11.84 -9.36 -3.36
N LEU A 203 11.21 -10.48 -2.99
CA LEU A 203 10.30 -11.24 -3.84
C LEU A 203 8.91 -10.58 -3.97
N GLU A 204 8.64 -9.53 -3.19
CA GLU A 204 7.42 -8.72 -3.24
C GLU A 204 7.72 -7.24 -3.56
N ALA A 205 8.91 -6.97 -4.12
CA ALA A 205 9.34 -5.62 -4.48
C ALA A 205 8.31 -4.94 -5.39
N GLN A 206 7.97 -3.69 -5.08
CA GLN A 206 7.14 -2.88 -5.95
C GLN A 206 7.97 -2.30 -7.11
N PRO A 207 7.38 -2.04 -8.28
CA PRO A 207 8.14 -1.58 -9.46
C PRO A 207 8.98 -0.32 -9.24
N TYR A 208 8.52 0.61 -8.39
CA TYR A 208 9.23 1.86 -8.09
C TYR A 208 10.43 1.69 -7.16
N GLU A 209 10.46 0.66 -6.30
CA GLU A 209 11.48 0.49 -5.26
C GLU A 209 12.91 0.29 -5.82
N PRO A 210 13.16 -0.67 -6.73
CA PRO A 210 14.50 -0.85 -7.29
C PRO A 210 14.94 0.37 -8.12
N ILE A 211 13.98 1.04 -8.78
CA ILE A 211 14.25 2.26 -9.57
C ILE A 211 14.65 3.40 -8.65
N PHE A 212 13.92 3.60 -7.54
CA PHE A 212 14.24 4.60 -6.52
C PHE A 212 15.64 4.37 -5.94
N VAL A 213 15.95 3.14 -5.51
CA VAL A 213 17.28 2.80 -4.95
C VAL A 213 18.38 3.04 -5.98
N ARG A 214 18.16 2.70 -7.25
CA ARG A 214 19.11 2.97 -8.34
C ARG A 214 19.30 4.47 -8.57
N SER A 215 18.22 5.26 -8.59
CA SER A 215 18.27 6.71 -8.72
C SER A 215 19.10 7.37 -7.61
N VAL A 216 18.93 6.93 -6.36
CA VAL A 216 19.70 7.43 -5.20
C VAL A 216 21.19 7.07 -5.33
N LYS A 217 21.52 5.87 -5.82
CA LYS A 217 22.92 5.48 -6.10
C LYS A 217 23.55 6.38 -7.18
N LEU A 218 22.82 6.63 -8.27
CA LEU A 218 23.28 7.51 -9.35
C LEU A 218 23.48 8.96 -8.87
N TYR A 219 22.57 9.46 -8.04
CA TYR A 219 22.68 10.76 -7.38
C TYR A 219 23.98 10.88 -6.59
N ASN A 220 24.25 9.90 -5.73
CA ASN A 220 25.46 9.88 -4.88
C ASN A 220 26.75 9.77 -5.70
N ASN A 221 26.68 9.15 -6.88
CA ASN A 221 27.81 9.05 -7.81
C ASN A 221 27.97 10.28 -8.72
N GLY A 222 27.07 11.26 -8.64
CA GLY A 222 27.10 12.50 -9.42
C GLY A 222 26.52 12.39 -10.83
N ASP A 223 25.92 11.25 -11.21
CA ASP A 223 25.18 11.13 -12.47
C ASP A 223 23.76 11.66 -12.29
N PHE A 224 23.65 13.00 -12.25
CA PHE A 224 22.38 13.69 -12.02
C PHE A 224 21.38 13.48 -13.16
N ARG A 225 21.85 13.26 -14.40
CA ARG A 225 20.97 13.05 -15.56
C ARG A 225 20.24 11.72 -15.45
N SER A 226 20.97 10.64 -15.22
CA SER A 226 20.37 9.31 -15.07
C SER A 226 19.58 9.22 -13.77
N SER A 227 20.06 9.85 -12.69
CA SER A 227 19.33 9.94 -11.42
C SER A 227 17.97 10.61 -11.58
N ALA A 228 17.90 11.78 -12.24
CA ALA A 228 16.64 12.48 -12.49
C ALA A 228 15.69 11.62 -13.32
N ALA A 229 16.17 10.99 -14.40
CA ALA A 229 15.34 10.11 -15.24
C ALA A 229 14.75 8.93 -14.46
N ASP A 230 15.57 8.24 -13.65
CA ASP A 230 15.09 7.14 -12.80
C ASP A 230 14.13 7.65 -11.71
N MET A 231 14.37 8.83 -11.12
CA MET A 231 13.52 9.38 -10.07
C MET A 231 12.13 9.78 -10.61
N GLU A 232 12.07 10.38 -11.80
CA GLU A 232 10.81 10.67 -12.50
C GLU A 232 10.04 9.36 -12.78
N GLN A 233 10.74 8.31 -13.22
CA GLN A 233 10.13 7.00 -13.43
C GLN A 233 9.64 6.37 -12.12
N ALA A 234 10.43 6.42 -11.05
CA ALA A 234 10.05 5.90 -9.74
C ALA A 234 8.81 6.60 -9.19
N LEU A 235 8.73 7.92 -9.32
CA LEU A 235 7.57 8.72 -8.91
C LEU A 235 6.31 8.33 -9.69
N ALA A 236 6.41 8.16 -11.02
CA ALA A 236 5.29 7.73 -11.85
C ALA A 236 4.80 6.31 -11.51
N GLU A 237 5.72 5.37 -11.27
CA GLU A 237 5.39 4.00 -10.85
C GLU A 237 4.82 3.95 -9.42
N TYR A 238 5.31 4.80 -8.51
CA TYR A 238 4.75 4.94 -7.16
C TYR A 238 3.30 5.39 -7.20
N TYR A 239 2.96 6.40 -8.02
CA TYR A 239 1.58 6.85 -8.14
C TYR A 239 0.66 5.76 -8.70
N LYS A 240 1.13 4.92 -9.63
CA LYS A 240 0.36 3.75 -10.09
C LYS A 240 0.14 2.74 -8.96
N ALA A 241 1.19 2.40 -8.22
CA ALA A 241 1.11 1.49 -7.08
C ALA A 241 0.16 2.02 -5.99
N TYR A 242 0.16 3.34 -5.76
CA TYR A 242 -0.77 4.00 -4.84
C TYR A 242 -2.22 3.85 -5.28
N GLU A 243 -2.54 4.10 -6.55
CA GLU A 243 -3.88 3.88 -7.09
C GLU A 243 -4.32 2.40 -6.99
N ASP A 244 -3.41 1.46 -7.25
CA ASP A 244 -3.67 0.03 -7.08
C ASP A 244 -3.93 -0.35 -5.61
N CYS A 245 -3.20 0.25 -4.66
CA CYS A 245 -3.45 0.06 -3.23
C CYS A 245 -4.85 0.56 -2.83
N LEU A 246 -5.23 1.77 -3.27
CA LEU A 246 -6.54 2.35 -2.99
C LEU A 246 -7.68 1.50 -3.56
N ALA A 247 -7.45 0.90 -4.73
CA ALA A 247 -8.37 -0.03 -5.37
C ALA A 247 -8.52 -1.34 -4.57
N GLY A 248 -7.41 -1.85 -4.01
CA GLY A 248 -7.41 -3.05 -3.16
C GLY A 248 -8.12 -2.89 -1.80
N CYS A 249 -8.24 -1.67 -1.29
CA CYS A 249 -8.93 -1.40 -0.02
C CYS A 249 -10.45 -1.61 -0.06
N GLU A 250 -11.05 -1.73 -1.24
CA GLU A 250 -12.49 -1.93 -1.44
C GLU A 250 -12.87 -3.42 -1.57
N GLY A 251 -12.03 -4.30 -1.03
CA GLY A 251 -12.21 -5.76 -0.99
C GLY A 251 -13.40 -6.23 -0.14
N ALA A 252 -13.56 -7.55 -0.01
CA ALA A 252 -14.71 -8.08 0.74
C ALA A 252 -14.60 -7.79 2.25
N TYR A 253 -15.72 -7.40 2.84
CA TYR A 253 -15.87 -7.08 4.26
C TYR A 253 -16.83 -8.06 4.94
N GLU A 254 -16.47 -8.52 6.12
CA GLU A 254 -17.31 -9.36 6.97
C GLU A 254 -18.02 -8.48 8.00
N LEU A 255 -19.35 -8.37 7.90
CA LEU A 255 -20.17 -7.71 8.91
C LEU A 255 -20.19 -8.60 10.17
N GLN A 256 -19.54 -8.13 11.24
CA GLN A 256 -19.43 -8.90 12.49
C GLN A 256 -20.62 -8.69 13.43
N GLU A 257 -21.33 -7.57 13.31
CA GLU A 257 -22.38 -7.16 14.24
C GLU A 257 -23.65 -6.74 13.51
N PHE A 258 -24.80 -6.90 14.19
CA PHE A 258 -26.05 -6.33 13.73
C PHE A 258 -26.05 -4.84 14.05
N LYS A 259 -26.16 -4.02 13.00
CA LYS A 259 -26.17 -2.56 13.09
C LYS A 259 -27.29 -2.01 12.23
N ASP A 260 -27.86 -0.88 12.65
CA ASP A 260 -28.79 -0.11 11.85
C ASP A 260 -28.11 0.38 10.55
N PHE A 261 -28.93 0.78 9.57
CA PHE A 261 -28.48 1.07 8.21
C PHE A 261 -27.29 2.04 8.13
N TYR A 262 -27.40 3.24 8.73
CA TYR A 262 -26.33 4.24 8.66
C TYR A 262 -25.09 3.86 9.46
N PRO A 263 -25.18 3.38 10.73
CA PRO A 263 -24.02 2.87 11.45
C PRO A 263 -23.26 1.77 10.69
N ALA A 264 -23.97 0.81 10.09
CA ALA A 264 -23.35 -0.25 9.29
C ALA A 264 -22.56 0.29 8.09
N ILE A 265 -23.10 1.30 7.40
CA ILE A 265 -22.44 1.96 6.27
C ILE A 265 -21.23 2.77 6.76
N ALA A 266 -21.40 3.53 7.83
CA ALA A 266 -20.36 4.39 8.40
C ALA A 266 -19.14 3.56 8.83
N ASP A 267 -19.34 2.48 9.59
CA ASP A 267 -18.25 1.61 10.04
C ASP A 267 -17.49 0.97 8.89
N HIS A 268 -18.23 0.48 7.89
CA HIS A 268 -17.59 -0.10 6.71
C HIS A 268 -16.82 0.96 5.91
N PHE A 269 -17.39 2.16 5.74
CA PHE A 269 -16.72 3.27 5.08
C PHE A 269 -15.45 3.68 5.80
N VAL A 270 -15.49 3.78 7.14
CA VAL A 270 -14.31 4.09 7.98
C VAL A 270 -13.24 3.01 7.85
N SER A 271 -13.62 1.73 7.86
CA SER A 271 -12.68 0.62 7.67
C SER A 271 -11.96 0.71 6.31
N VAL A 272 -12.71 0.96 5.23
CA VAL A 272 -12.15 1.16 3.89
C VAL A 272 -11.27 2.42 3.84
N LEU A 273 -11.70 3.51 4.47
CA LEU A 273 -10.97 4.77 4.50
C LEU A 273 -9.66 4.64 5.28
N GLN A 274 -9.66 3.92 6.40
CA GLN A 274 -8.47 3.59 7.16
C GLN A 274 -7.45 2.85 6.28
N CYS A 275 -7.87 1.79 5.58
CA CYS A 275 -7.00 1.09 4.63
C CYS A 275 -6.42 2.05 3.56
N LYS A 276 -7.26 2.95 3.02
CA LYS A 276 -6.83 3.92 2.00
C LYS A 276 -5.79 4.91 2.54
N VAL A 277 -5.93 5.36 3.78
CA VAL A 277 -4.94 6.21 4.45
C VAL A 277 -3.64 5.44 4.72
N ASP A 278 -3.74 4.17 5.10
CA ASP A 278 -2.59 3.31 5.39
C ASP A 278 -1.75 3.00 4.14
N CYS A 279 -2.29 3.18 2.92
CA CYS A 279 -1.55 2.96 1.67
C CYS A 279 -0.23 3.73 1.58
N GLU A 280 -0.12 4.95 2.13
CA GLU A 280 1.16 5.69 2.12
C GLU A 280 2.22 4.96 2.95
N THR A 281 1.85 4.50 4.14
CA THR A 281 2.73 3.74 5.04
C THR A 281 3.04 2.36 4.44
N GLU A 282 2.04 1.70 3.86
CA GLU A 282 2.21 0.38 3.25
C GLU A 282 3.09 0.40 1.99
N LEU A 283 3.15 1.52 1.27
CA LEU A 283 4.01 1.69 0.10
C LEU A 283 5.30 2.45 0.42
N THR A 284 5.61 2.67 1.70
CA THR A 284 6.90 3.26 2.07
C THR A 284 7.98 2.18 1.97
N PRO A 285 9.01 2.36 1.12
CA PRO A 285 10.06 1.37 0.97
C PRO A 285 10.97 1.32 2.18
N ASN A 286 11.51 0.14 2.44
CA ASN A 286 12.57 -0.07 3.41
C ASN A 286 13.91 -0.17 2.66
N VAL A 287 14.81 0.77 2.93
CA VAL A 287 16.13 0.82 2.32
C VAL A 287 17.18 0.63 3.41
N GLY A 288 17.93 -0.47 3.32
CA GLY A 288 19.01 -0.75 4.28
C GLY A 288 18.53 -1.00 5.71
N GLY A 289 17.26 -1.37 5.93
CA GLY A 289 16.68 -1.63 7.25
C GLY A 289 15.90 -0.45 7.84
N TYR A 290 15.74 0.65 7.10
CA TYR A 290 15.03 1.84 7.53
C TYR A 290 13.96 2.22 6.50
N PHE A 291 12.76 2.54 7.00
CA PHE A 291 11.70 3.10 6.15
C PHE A 291 12.06 4.53 5.75
N VAL A 292 11.86 4.86 4.47
CA VAL A 292 12.15 6.20 3.96
C VAL A 292 11.08 7.18 4.44
N GLU A 293 11.47 8.09 5.32
CA GLU A 293 10.56 9.11 5.83
C GLU A 293 10.13 10.08 4.72
N LYS A 294 8.87 10.53 4.79
CA LYS A 294 8.27 11.48 3.85
C LYS A 294 8.57 11.11 2.38
N PHE A 295 8.32 9.84 2.03
CA PHE A 295 8.84 9.23 0.80
C PHE A 295 8.62 10.04 -0.48
N VAL A 296 7.41 10.56 -0.70
CA VAL A 296 7.10 11.40 -1.88
C VAL A 296 7.86 12.73 -1.85
N ALA A 297 7.95 13.38 -0.69
CA ALA A 297 8.76 14.59 -0.53
C ALA A 297 10.23 14.30 -0.84
N THR A 298 10.76 13.18 -0.33
CA THR A 298 12.14 12.74 -0.60
C THR A 298 12.42 12.57 -2.09
N MET A 299 11.48 12.01 -2.88
CA MET A 299 11.64 11.94 -4.35
C MET A 299 11.75 13.33 -4.99
N TYR A 300 10.89 14.28 -4.60
CA TYR A 300 10.95 15.65 -5.09
C TYR A 300 12.21 16.41 -4.66
N HIS A 301 12.75 16.12 -3.48
CA HIS A 301 14.04 16.63 -3.02
C HIS A 301 15.17 16.20 -3.97
N TYR A 302 15.25 14.89 -4.29
CA TYR A 302 16.26 14.40 -5.24
C TYR A 302 16.12 15.01 -6.63
N LEU A 303 14.88 15.13 -7.14
CA LEU A 303 14.61 15.79 -8.43
C LEU A 303 15.07 17.25 -8.43
N GLN A 304 14.68 18.02 -7.41
CA GLN A 304 15.05 19.43 -7.27
C GLN A 304 16.56 19.64 -7.39
N PHE A 305 17.34 18.87 -6.64
CA PHE A 305 18.79 19.01 -6.65
C PHE A 305 19.40 18.52 -7.97
N ALA A 306 18.93 17.39 -8.51
CA ALA A 306 19.43 16.85 -9.77
C ALA A 306 19.20 17.84 -10.92
N TYR A 307 17.99 18.39 -11.05
CA TYR A 307 17.67 19.40 -12.07
C TYR A 307 18.49 20.68 -11.89
N TYR A 308 18.69 21.14 -10.66
CA TYR A 308 19.56 22.28 -10.38
C TYR A 308 20.99 22.03 -10.87
N LYS A 309 21.56 20.85 -10.62
CA LYS A 309 22.90 20.46 -11.09
C LYS A 309 22.99 20.34 -12.62
N LEU A 310 21.89 20.03 -13.27
CA LEU A 310 21.78 19.99 -14.74
C LEU A 310 21.49 21.37 -15.36
N ASN A 311 21.42 22.43 -14.54
CA ASN A 311 21.01 23.78 -14.95
C ASN A 311 19.59 23.84 -15.55
N ASP A 312 18.74 22.87 -15.22
CA ASP A 312 17.32 22.87 -15.53
C ASP A 312 16.54 23.52 -14.37
N VAL A 313 16.66 24.84 -14.28
CA VAL A 313 16.14 25.56 -13.10
C VAL A 313 14.62 25.53 -13.04
N ARG A 314 13.91 25.46 -14.18
CA ARG A 314 12.44 25.43 -14.19
C ARG A 314 11.93 24.15 -13.52
N ASP A 315 12.44 23.00 -13.91
CA ASP A 315 12.02 21.74 -13.30
C ASP A 315 12.51 21.63 -11.85
N ALA A 316 13.68 22.20 -11.51
CA ALA A 316 14.12 22.30 -10.12
C ALA A 316 13.14 23.10 -9.24
N VAL A 317 12.64 24.23 -9.75
CA VAL A 317 11.67 25.09 -9.04
C VAL A 317 10.34 24.37 -8.86
N ARG A 318 9.83 23.72 -9.92
CA ARG A 318 8.60 22.93 -9.84
C ARG A 318 8.72 21.77 -8.86
N SER A 319 9.88 21.13 -8.79
CA SER A 319 10.15 20.05 -7.83
C SER A 319 10.18 20.57 -6.39
N VAL A 320 10.81 21.71 -6.09
CA VAL A 320 10.75 22.29 -4.72
C VAL A 320 9.33 22.75 -4.36
N SER A 321 8.58 23.35 -5.28
CA SER A 321 7.19 23.70 -5.03
C SER A 321 6.33 22.48 -4.73
N SER A 322 6.57 21.37 -5.43
CA SER A 322 5.91 20.08 -5.17
C SER A 322 6.31 19.49 -3.82
N TYR A 323 7.58 19.59 -3.43
CA TYR A 323 8.06 19.18 -2.12
C TYR A 323 7.29 19.91 -0.99
N MET A 324 7.08 21.21 -1.13
CA MET A 324 6.43 22.03 -0.09
C MET A 324 4.98 21.65 0.21
N LEU A 325 4.31 20.90 -0.69
CA LEU A 325 2.99 20.34 -0.38
C LEU A 325 3.06 19.31 0.75
N PHE A 326 4.16 18.56 0.84
CA PHE A 326 4.29 17.41 1.73
C PHE A 326 5.04 17.73 3.01
N ASP A 327 5.96 18.70 2.97
CA ASP A 327 6.75 19.12 4.12
C ASP A 327 6.97 20.64 4.14
N PRO A 328 5.90 21.41 4.43
CA PRO A 328 5.96 22.88 4.36
C PRO A 328 6.87 23.50 5.44
N ASP A 329 7.21 22.75 6.49
CA ASP A 329 8.01 23.23 7.62
C ASP A 329 9.53 23.03 7.42
N ASP A 330 9.97 22.42 6.32
CA ASP A 330 11.40 22.27 6.01
C ASP A 330 12.05 23.63 5.68
N ALA A 331 12.85 24.13 6.63
CA ALA A 331 13.53 25.41 6.51
C ALA A 331 14.53 25.49 5.34
N VAL A 332 15.15 24.38 4.95
CA VAL A 332 16.09 24.34 3.82
C VAL A 332 15.33 24.50 2.51
N MET A 333 14.20 23.83 2.37
CA MET A 333 13.38 23.95 1.16
C MET A 333 12.68 25.31 1.05
N GLN A 334 12.26 25.89 2.17
CA GLN A 334 11.80 27.29 2.21
C GLN A 334 12.89 28.26 1.71
N GLN A 335 14.13 28.10 2.18
CA GLN A 335 15.26 28.92 1.72
C GLN A 335 15.55 28.73 0.23
N ASN A 336 15.46 27.50 -0.29
CA ASN A 336 15.62 27.22 -1.72
C ASN A 336 14.57 27.96 -2.57
N LEU A 337 13.30 27.98 -2.13
CA LEU A 337 12.26 28.75 -2.81
C LEU A 337 12.55 30.26 -2.82
N VAL A 338 12.98 30.81 -1.68
CA VAL A 338 13.38 32.23 -1.58
C VAL A 338 14.54 32.53 -2.54
N TYR A 339 15.53 31.63 -2.59
CA TYR A 339 16.67 31.74 -3.49
C TYR A 339 16.25 31.78 -4.97
N TYR A 340 15.36 30.87 -5.38
CA TYR A 340 14.85 30.85 -6.76
C TYR A 340 14.00 32.07 -7.08
N ARG A 341 13.13 32.52 -6.17
CA ARG A 341 12.33 33.74 -6.34
C ARG A 341 13.22 34.97 -6.50
N PHE A 342 14.27 35.09 -5.69
CA PHE A 342 15.21 36.21 -5.76
C PHE A 342 15.94 36.29 -7.11
N HIS A 343 16.29 35.14 -7.69
CA HIS A 343 17.00 35.07 -8.96
C HIS A 343 16.09 34.80 -10.18
N ARG A 344 14.77 35.00 -10.05
CA ARG A 344 13.80 34.70 -11.12
C ARG A 344 14.12 35.38 -12.45
N GLU A 345 14.60 36.62 -12.43
CA GLU A 345 14.97 37.37 -13.64
C GLU A 345 16.17 36.76 -14.36
N ARG A 346 17.15 36.26 -13.60
CA ARG A 346 18.36 35.62 -14.13
C ARG A 346 18.05 34.34 -14.88
N TRP A 347 17.06 33.58 -14.42
CA TRP A 347 16.68 32.28 -14.99
C TRP A 347 15.40 32.35 -15.83
N HIS A 348 14.87 33.56 -16.07
CA HIS A 348 13.63 33.78 -16.82
C HIS A 348 12.45 32.94 -16.29
N LEU A 349 12.36 32.80 -14.97
CA LEU A 349 11.28 32.08 -14.28
C LEU A 349 10.03 32.96 -14.24
N GLN A 350 8.87 32.35 -14.48
CA GLN A 350 7.56 32.98 -14.33
C GLN A 350 6.89 32.52 -13.03
N GLU A 351 5.79 33.15 -12.63
CA GLU A 351 5.08 32.73 -11.41
C GLU A 351 4.53 31.30 -11.53
N GLU A 352 4.14 30.87 -12.74
CA GLU A 352 3.66 29.51 -13.02
C GLU A 352 4.75 28.45 -12.79
N ASP A 353 6.04 28.82 -12.89
CA ASP A 353 7.13 27.89 -12.60
C ASP A 353 7.23 27.57 -11.09
N PHE A 354 6.66 28.42 -10.23
CA PHE A 354 6.59 28.20 -8.79
C PHE A 354 5.33 27.42 -8.36
N GLU A 355 4.50 27.00 -9.30
CA GLU A 355 3.38 26.12 -9.00
C GLU A 355 3.86 24.66 -8.82
N PRO A 356 3.32 23.94 -7.82
CA PRO A 356 3.55 22.51 -7.70
C PRO A 356 3.09 21.74 -8.94
N ARG A 357 3.71 20.60 -9.23
CA ARG A 357 3.36 19.78 -10.39
C ARG A 357 1.94 19.21 -10.25
N PRO A 358 1.16 19.08 -11.35
CA PRO A 358 -0.23 18.63 -11.28
C PRO A 358 -0.43 17.27 -10.61
N GLU A 359 0.46 16.31 -10.87
CA GLU A 359 0.44 14.99 -10.24
C GLU A 359 0.68 15.04 -8.73
N ALA A 360 1.56 15.94 -8.27
CA ALA A 360 1.82 16.18 -6.85
C ALA A 360 0.56 16.75 -6.17
N VAL A 361 -0.07 17.75 -6.80
CA VAL A 361 -1.31 18.38 -6.30
C VAL A 361 -2.43 17.37 -6.21
N ARG A 362 -2.63 16.55 -7.26
CA ARG A 362 -3.67 15.50 -7.28
C ARG A 362 -3.46 14.51 -6.13
N TYR A 363 -2.23 14.05 -5.96
CA TYR A 363 -1.88 13.13 -4.88
C TYR A 363 -2.10 13.75 -3.50
N TYR A 364 -1.58 14.95 -3.26
CA TYR A 364 -1.73 15.69 -2.01
C TYR A 364 -3.20 15.96 -1.65
N ASN A 365 -3.99 16.47 -2.59
CA ASN A 365 -5.41 16.76 -2.35
C ASN A 365 -6.17 15.50 -1.95
N ARG A 366 -5.86 14.35 -2.59
CA ARG A 366 -6.49 13.08 -2.28
C ARG A 366 -6.09 12.55 -0.91
N THR A 367 -4.80 12.51 -0.58
CA THR A 367 -4.32 12.02 0.72
C THR A 367 -4.80 12.92 1.87
N ALA A 368 -4.74 14.24 1.69
CA ALA A 368 -5.23 15.21 2.65
C ALA A 368 -6.75 15.08 2.89
N ALA A 369 -7.55 14.93 1.82
CA ALA A 369 -8.99 14.72 1.94
C ALA A 369 -9.33 13.41 2.65
N GLN A 370 -8.61 12.32 2.35
CA GLN A 370 -8.81 11.02 2.99
C GLN A 370 -8.48 11.07 4.49
N LYS A 371 -7.35 11.66 4.87
CA LYS A 371 -6.96 11.84 6.28
C LYS A 371 -7.97 12.71 7.03
N LYS A 372 -8.33 13.87 6.46
CA LYS A 372 -9.32 14.77 7.05
C LYS A 372 -10.67 14.08 7.28
N MET A 373 -11.13 13.28 6.32
CA MET A 373 -12.37 12.52 6.45
C MET A 373 -12.26 11.41 7.51
N LEU A 374 -11.10 10.75 7.62
CA LEU A 374 -10.88 9.72 8.63
C LEU A 374 -10.87 10.32 10.04
N ASP A 375 -10.21 11.46 10.22
CA ASP A 375 -10.18 12.18 11.50
C ASP A 375 -11.56 12.71 11.86
N PHE A 376 -12.31 13.24 10.88
CA PHE A 376 -13.72 13.60 11.06
C PHE A 376 -14.54 12.39 11.53
N ALA A 377 -14.44 11.25 10.84
CA ALA A 377 -15.19 10.06 11.22
C ALA A 377 -14.83 9.57 12.63
N ARG A 378 -13.55 9.61 13.02
CA ARG A 378 -13.10 9.26 14.37
C ARG A 378 -13.65 10.21 15.45
N GLN A 379 -13.81 11.50 15.15
CA GLN A 379 -14.38 12.46 16.08
C GLN A 379 -15.90 12.30 16.25
N TYR A 380 -16.61 11.93 15.18
CA TYR A 380 -18.08 11.83 15.18
C TYR A 380 -18.62 10.44 15.52
N LEU A 381 -17.84 9.38 15.30
CA LEU A 381 -18.19 7.99 15.58
C LEU A 381 -17.42 7.43 16.78
N GLN A 382 -16.72 8.29 17.53
CA GLN A 382 -16.30 7.91 18.88
C GLN A 382 -17.55 7.45 19.61
N ALA A 383 -17.50 6.23 20.16
CA ALA A 383 -18.49 5.83 21.13
C ALA A 383 -18.50 6.93 22.18
N ASP A 384 -19.65 7.57 22.39
CA ASP A 384 -19.82 8.36 23.58
C ASP A 384 -19.30 7.47 24.73
N ASP A 385 -18.40 8.02 25.54
CA ASP A 385 -18.32 7.60 26.93
C ASP A 385 -19.71 7.93 27.52
N GLU A 386 -20.73 7.15 27.14
CA GLU A 386 -21.92 6.96 27.93
C GLU A 386 -21.35 6.53 29.24
N MET A 387 -21.30 7.49 30.16
CA MET A 387 -20.96 7.25 31.53
C MET A 387 -21.65 5.94 31.89
N GLU A 388 -20.87 4.92 32.25
CA GLU A 388 -21.39 3.90 33.16
C GLU A 388 -22.09 4.72 34.23
N VAL A 389 -23.42 4.73 34.17
CA VAL A 389 -24.21 5.16 35.30
C VAL A 389 -23.77 4.15 36.33
N ASP A 390 -22.89 4.59 37.22
CA ASP A 390 -22.61 3.90 38.46
C ASP A 390 -23.97 3.47 38.95
N ASP A 391 -24.24 2.17 38.89
CA ASP A 391 -25.33 1.54 39.63
C ASP A 391 -24.94 1.74 41.09
N GLY A 392 -25.05 2.99 41.55
CA GLY A 392 -24.77 3.44 42.88
C GLY A 392 -25.64 2.58 43.76
N GLU A 393 -24.95 1.74 44.54
CA GLU A 393 -25.44 0.80 45.54
C GLU A 393 -26.97 0.84 45.70
N GLU A 394 -27.66 -0.23 45.27
CA GLU A 394 -28.99 -0.52 45.78
C GLU A 394 -28.96 -0.33 47.31
N PRO A 395 -29.72 0.62 47.88
CA PRO A 395 -29.69 0.84 49.31
C PRO A 395 -30.15 -0.44 50.01
N ASP A 396 -29.41 -0.86 51.05
CA ASP A 396 -29.73 -2.04 51.86
C ASP A 396 -31.22 -1.96 52.27
N PRO A 397 -32.04 -3.02 52.06
CA PRO A 397 -33.44 -3.06 52.49
C PRO A 397 -33.64 -2.77 53.99
N ARG A 398 -32.58 -2.73 54.79
CA ARG A 398 -32.56 -2.37 56.22
C ARG A 398 -32.56 -0.86 56.48
N ASP A 399 -32.26 -0.03 55.49
CA ASP A 399 -32.25 1.45 55.58
C ASP A 399 -33.50 2.10 54.96
N LEU A 400 -34.48 1.30 54.54
CA LEU A 400 -35.81 1.80 54.18
C LEU A 400 -36.59 2.17 55.45
N PRO A 401 -37.19 3.37 55.55
CA PRO A 401 -38.08 3.72 56.65
C PRO A 401 -39.23 2.71 56.72
N SER A 402 -39.48 2.17 57.91
CA SER A 402 -40.60 1.27 58.16
C SER A 402 -41.92 2.05 58.09
N ASP A 403 -42.81 1.66 57.17
CA ASP A 403 -44.21 2.16 57.07
C ASP A 403 -45.11 1.65 58.21
N GLY A 404 -44.56 1.49 59.42
CA GLY A 404 -45.25 1.00 60.62
C GLY A 404 -46.10 2.02 61.36
N GLU A 405 -46.24 3.26 60.86
CA GLU A 405 -47.00 4.34 61.52
C GLU A 405 -48.36 4.67 60.86
N PHE A 406 -48.88 3.83 59.97
CA PHE A 406 -50.21 4.05 59.38
C PHE A 406 -51.15 2.85 59.42
N GLU A 407 -51.17 2.13 60.54
CA GLU A 407 -52.32 1.30 60.94
C GLU A 407 -52.74 1.68 62.37
N GLY A 408 -53.38 2.84 62.49
CA GLY A 408 -54.20 3.20 63.64
C GLY A 408 -55.65 2.78 63.40
N GLU A 409 -56.24 2.06 64.36
CA GLU A 409 -57.65 1.70 64.36
C GLU A 409 -58.55 2.95 64.26
N GLY A 410 -59.46 2.93 63.28
CA GLY A 410 -60.52 3.93 63.07
C GLY A 410 -61.58 3.41 62.13
#